data_AF-A0A9P3LHY6-F1
#
_entry.id   AF-A0A9P3LHY6-F1
#
_cell.length_a   1.000
_cell.length_b   1.000
_cell.length_c   1.000
_cell.angle_alpha   90.00
_cell.angle_beta   90.00
_cell.angle_gamma   90.00
#
_symmetry.space_group_name_H-M   'P 1'
#
loop_
_entity.id
_entity.type
_entity.pdbx_description
1 polymer ?
#
loop_
_entity_poly.entity_id
_entity_poly.type
_entity_poly.pdbx_seq_one_letter_code
_entity_poly.pdbx_strand_id
1 'polypeptide(L)'
;MPHPHLKLVLDHDIDDVVDWVELEYEIEIARSSGNKHTFTKSYNLRQDSVVPVIYRRTPTNPAPVVDAMQWRLIPREWFMDQNRNYAITKVETIVKSDFYKLRARHRCAAICQGFYVWRNKGQTP
;
A
#
# COMPACT_ATOMS: atom_id res chain seq x y z
N MET A 1 21.89 3.49 19.80
CA MET A 1 22.11 3.45 18.34
C MET A 1 21.00 4.25 17.69
N PRO A 2 21.27 5.24 16.82
CA PRO A 2 20.21 5.99 16.14
C PRO A 2 19.45 5.05 15.19
N HIS A 3 18.12 5.11 15.24
CA HIS A 3 17.28 4.37 14.32
C HIS A 3 17.34 5.08 12.95
N PRO A 4 17.36 4.35 11.81
CA PRO A 4 17.21 5.00 10.51
C PRO A 4 15.82 5.64 10.44
N HIS A 5 15.76 6.97 10.30
CA HIS A 5 14.53 7.73 10.18
C HIS A 5 14.15 7.89 8.70
N LEU A 6 12.92 7.53 8.35
CA LEU A 6 12.31 7.86 7.07
C LEU A 6 11.36 9.03 7.28
N LYS A 7 11.59 10.13 6.56
CA LYS A 7 10.71 11.30 6.56
C LYS A 7 9.64 11.09 5.49
N LEU A 8 8.37 11.00 5.89
CA LEU A 8 7.25 11.13 4.96
C LEU A 8 6.69 12.54 5.05
N VAL A 9 6.55 13.19 3.91
CA VAL A 9 5.74 14.40 3.76
C VAL A 9 4.46 13.96 3.07
N LEU A 10 3.33 14.09 3.77
CA LEU A 10 2.01 13.80 3.21
C LEU A 10 1.28 15.12 2.99
N ASP A 11 0.92 15.38 1.74
CA ASP A 11 -0.01 16.45 1.40
C ASP A 11 -1.42 15.98 1.79
N HIS A 12 -1.96 16.58 2.86
CA HIS A 12 -3.35 16.40 3.23
C HIS A 12 -4.16 17.58 2.71
N ASP A 13 -5.05 17.33 1.76
CA ASP A 13 -6.18 18.22 1.48
C ASP A 13 -7.16 18.04 2.66
N ILE A 14 -7.17 19.01 3.57
CA ILE A 14 -8.20 19.11 4.59
C ILE A 14 -9.27 20.01 3.97
N ASP A 15 -10.35 19.38 3.50
CA ASP A 15 -11.55 20.09 3.07
C ASP A 15 -11.89 21.15 4.13
N ASP A 16 -11.89 22.43 3.73
CA ASP A 16 -12.22 23.66 4.47
C ASP A 16 -11.13 24.46 5.22
N VAL A 17 -9.83 24.18 5.08
CA VAL A 17 -8.79 25.13 5.56
C VAL A 17 -7.72 25.37 4.50
N VAL A 18 -7.64 26.60 3.99
CA VAL A 18 -6.60 27.11 3.07
C VAL A 18 -5.31 27.35 3.84
N ASP A 19 -4.77 26.29 4.47
CA ASP A 19 -3.46 26.33 5.09
C ASP A 19 -2.80 24.97 4.95
N TRP A 20 -1.68 24.95 4.21
CA TRP A 20 -0.90 23.75 3.96
C TRP A 20 -0.18 23.37 5.25
N VAL A 21 -0.65 22.33 5.94
CA VAL A 21 0.08 21.80 7.09
C VAL A 21 1.03 20.71 6.59
N GLU A 22 2.31 21.06 6.45
CA GLU A 22 3.37 20.05 6.30
C GLU A 22 3.45 19.24 7.60
N LEU A 23 2.83 18.05 7.60
CA LEU A 23 2.93 17.12 8.71
C LEU A 23 4.15 16.22 8.50
N GLU A 24 5.20 16.48 9.26
CA GLU A 24 6.35 15.58 9.35
C GLU A 24 6.01 14.41 10.27
N TYR A 25 5.97 13.20 9.71
CA TYR A 25 5.83 11.99 10.50
C TYR A 25 7.17 11.27 10.64
N GLU A 26 7.55 10.96 11.88
CA GLU A 26 8.52 9.91 12.12
C GLU A 26 7.87 8.56 11.84
N ILE A 27 8.42 7.84 10.87
CA ILE A 27 7.90 6.52 10.52
C ILE A 27 8.63 5.44 11.30
N GLU A 28 7.87 4.64 12.04
CA GLU A 28 8.40 3.40 12.60
C GLU A 28 8.59 2.40 11.47
N ILE A 29 9.82 1.92 11.25
CA ILE A 29 10.05 0.71 10.46
C ILE A 29 9.64 -0.46 11.34
N ALA A 30 8.57 -1.17 10.96
CA ALA A 30 8.13 -2.35 11.67
C ALA A 30 9.30 -3.33 11.77
N ARG A 31 9.81 -3.54 12.99
CA ARG A 31 10.69 -4.67 13.26
C ARG A 31 9.82 -5.91 13.17
N SER A 32 9.93 -6.63 12.05
CA SER A 32 9.14 -7.80 11.64
C SER A 32 8.25 -8.35 12.77
N SER A 33 7.02 -7.88 12.84
CA SER A 33 6.03 -8.49 13.72
C SER A 33 5.59 -9.81 13.07
N GLY A 34 6.43 -10.86 13.17
CA GLY A 34 6.14 -12.21 12.69
C GLY A 34 5.96 -12.39 11.17
N ASN A 35 6.00 -11.32 10.37
CA ASN A 35 5.90 -11.40 8.92
C ASN A 35 7.21 -11.93 8.32
N LYS A 36 7.15 -13.09 7.66
CA LYS A 36 8.28 -13.77 7.00
C LYS A 36 8.75 -13.09 5.70
N HIS A 37 8.18 -11.93 5.36
CA HIS A 37 8.38 -11.30 4.07
C HIS A 37 9.51 -10.28 4.14
N THR A 38 10.63 -10.58 3.49
CA THR A 38 11.76 -9.65 3.36
C THR A 38 11.65 -8.90 2.03
N PHE A 39 11.58 -7.58 2.08
CA PHE A 39 11.63 -6.76 0.87
C PHE A 39 13.04 -6.78 0.27
N THR A 40 13.12 -6.98 -1.05
CA THR A 40 14.35 -6.85 -1.84
C THR A 40 14.15 -5.76 -2.88
N LYS A 41 15.08 -4.79 -2.94
CA LYS A 41 15.03 -3.70 -3.92
C LYS A 41 15.08 -4.26 -5.34
N SER A 42 14.16 -3.82 -6.20
CA SER A 42 14.08 -4.22 -7.59
C SER A 42 13.41 -3.13 -8.42
N TYR A 43 13.88 -2.94 -9.66
CA TYR A 43 13.21 -2.10 -10.66
C TYR A 43 12.05 -2.83 -11.34
N ASN A 44 11.90 -4.14 -11.16
CA ASN A 44 10.90 -4.97 -11.85
C ASN A 44 10.11 -5.81 -10.83
N LEU A 45 9.24 -5.14 -10.07
CA LEU A 45 8.33 -5.78 -9.11
C LEU A 45 7.09 -6.32 -9.84
N ARG A 46 6.69 -7.56 -9.50
CA ARG A 46 5.59 -8.31 -10.15
C ARG A 46 4.40 -8.49 -9.20
N GLN A 47 3.27 -8.92 -9.76
CA GLN A 47 2.07 -9.32 -9.01
C GLN A 47 2.38 -10.60 -8.22
N ASP A 48 2.71 -10.45 -6.92
CA ASP A 48 3.17 -11.47 -5.94
C ASP A 48 4.45 -11.05 -5.20
N SER A 49 5.14 -10.01 -5.68
CA SER A 49 6.36 -9.52 -5.06
C SER A 49 6.07 -8.94 -3.68
N VAL A 50 7.04 -9.05 -2.77
CA VAL A 50 6.99 -8.33 -1.50
C VAL A 50 7.35 -6.88 -1.77
N VAL A 51 6.54 -5.94 -1.29
CA VAL A 51 6.70 -4.50 -1.50
C VAL A 51 6.63 -3.74 -0.18
N PRO A 52 7.38 -2.64 -0.04
CA PRO A 52 7.26 -1.76 1.11
C PRO A 52 5.94 -1.01 1.07
N VAL A 53 5.20 -1.03 2.18
CA VAL A 53 3.93 -0.33 2.32
C VAL A 53 3.90 0.51 3.58
N ILE A 54 3.20 1.63 3.51
CA ILE A 54 2.91 2.49 4.66
C ILE A 54 1.47 2.26 5.07
N TYR A 55 1.22 2.02 6.35
CA TYR A 55 -0.12 1.85 6.90
C TYR A 55 -0.20 2.31 8.35
N ARG A 56 -1.42 2.44 8.87
CA ARG A 56 -1.67 2.71 10.30
C ARG A 56 -2.01 1.40 11.00
N ARG A 57 -1.30 1.04 12.06
CA ARG A 57 -1.53 -0.22 12.81
C ARG A 57 -2.93 -0.28 13.42
N THR A 58 -3.42 0.82 13.96
CA THR A 58 -4.77 0.96 14.50
C THR A 58 -5.37 2.30 14.09
N PRO A 59 -6.71 2.43 14.02
CA PRO A 59 -7.36 3.71 13.76
C PRO A 59 -7.04 4.76 14.83
N THR A 60 -6.73 4.32 16.05
CA THR A 60 -6.45 5.15 17.22
C THR A 60 -4.98 5.53 17.37
N ASN A 61 -4.06 4.86 16.67
CA ASN A 61 -2.64 5.20 16.66
C ASN A 61 -2.32 5.98 15.38
N PRO A 62 -1.99 7.27 15.48
CA PRO A 62 -1.74 8.11 14.31
C PRO A 62 -0.40 7.79 13.62
N ALA A 63 0.54 7.12 14.30
CA ALA A 63 1.88 6.89 13.77
C ALA A 63 1.86 5.94 12.56
N PRO A 64 2.29 6.40 11.37
CA PRO A 64 2.44 5.52 10.22
C PRO A 64 3.59 4.53 10.46
N VAL A 65 3.42 3.33 9.92
CA VAL A 65 4.40 2.25 10.01
C VAL A 65 4.74 1.78 8.61
N VAL A 66 6.02 1.53 8.36
CA VAL A 66 6.50 0.86 7.14
C VAL A 66 6.70 -0.62 7.42
N ASP A 67 6.07 -1.48 6.62
CA ASP A 67 6.26 -2.93 6.63
C ASP A 67 6.37 -3.49 5.21
N ALA A 68 6.81 -4.73 5.08
CA ALA A 68 6.92 -5.46 3.83
C ALA A 68 5.72 -6.41 3.67
N MET A 69 4.91 -6.19 2.63
CA MET A 69 3.70 -6.99 2.35
C MET A 69 3.72 -7.57 0.95
N GLN A 70 3.04 -8.70 0.73
CA GLN A 70 2.89 -9.26 -0.61
C GLN A 70 1.95 -8.39 -1.45
N TRP A 71 2.33 -8.09 -2.70
CA TRP A 71 1.51 -7.37 -3.67
C TRP A 71 0.41 -8.25 -4.27
N ARG A 72 -0.46 -8.75 -3.40
CA ARG A 72 -1.76 -9.35 -3.70
C ARG A 72 -2.55 -9.51 -2.40
N LEU A 73 -3.87 -9.45 -2.50
CA LEU A 73 -4.72 -9.90 -1.40
C LEU A 73 -4.71 -11.44 -1.34
N ILE A 74 -4.38 -11.99 -0.18
CA ILE A 74 -4.53 -13.43 0.10
C ILE A 74 -5.74 -13.58 1.02
N PRO A 75 -6.92 -13.97 0.51
CA PRO A 75 -8.04 -14.30 1.38
C PRO A 75 -7.71 -15.53 2.23
N ARG A 76 -8.27 -15.60 3.45
CA ARG A 76 -8.18 -16.81 4.28
C ARG A 76 -8.89 -17.97 3.56
N GLU A 77 -8.42 -19.19 3.84
CA GLU A 77 -8.52 -20.47 3.10
C GLU A 77 -9.89 -20.92 2.52
N TRP A 78 -10.99 -20.19 2.72
CA TRP A 78 -12.34 -20.59 2.27
C TRP A 78 -12.82 -19.91 0.98
N PHE A 79 -12.03 -19.02 0.38
CA PHE A 79 -12.45 -18.21 -0.77
C PHE A 79 -11.32 -18.03 -1.80
N MET A 80 -10.63 -19.11 -2.15
CA MET A 80 -9.64 -19.09 -3.22
C MET A 80 -10.27 -19.50 -4.55
N ASP A 81 -10.94 -18.55 -5.21
CA ASP A 81 -11.10 -18.66 -6.66
C ASP A 81 -9.71 -18.50 -7.28
N GLN A 82 -9.13 -19.62 -7.71
CA GLN A 82 -7.78 -19.68 -8.27
C GLN A 82 -7.64 -18.86 -9.56
N ASN A 83 -8.75 -18.51 -10.21
CA ASN A 83 -8.75 -17.73 -11.44
C ASN A 83 -8.88 -16.22 -11.20
N ARG A 84 -9.09 -15.77 -9.96
CA ARG A 84 -9.34 -14.36 -9.66
C ARG A 84 -8.03 -13.62 -9.42
N ASN A 85 -7.85 -12.50 -10.14
CA ASN A 85 -6.73 -11.61 -9.90
C ASN A 85 -6.98 -10.77 -8.64
N TYR A 86 -6.18 -11.03 -7.60
CA TYR A 86 -6.22 -10.33 -6.33
C TYR A 86 -5.12 -9.25 -6.16
N ALA A 87 -4.40 -8.92 -7.24
CA ALA A 87 -3.36 -7.88 -7.21
C ALA A 87 -3.91 -6.47 -7.50
N ILE A 88 -5.02 -6.37 -8.23
CA ILE A 88 -5.60 -5.08 -8.67
C ILE A 88 -7.12 -5.13 -8.53
N THR A 89 -7.71 -4.06 -8.01
CA THR A 89 -9.16 -3.83 -8.05
C THR A 89 -9.44 -2.45 -8.64
N LYS A 90 -10.53 -2.34 -9.40
CA LYS A 90 -11.04 -1.07 -9.90
C LYS A 90 -11.73 -0.31 -8.76
N VAL A 91 -11.51 1.00 -8.67
CA VAL A 91 -12.13 1.82 -7.62
C VAL A 91 -13.65 1.86 -7.80
N GLU A 92 -14.12 1.84 -9.04
CA GLU A 92 -15.54 1.89 -9.42
C GLU A 92 -16.29 0.65 -8.96
N THR A 93 -15.61 -0.50 -8.90
CA THR A 93 -16.21 -1.79 -8.53
C THR A 93 -15.82 -2.27 -7.15
N ILE A 94 -15.03 -1.49 -6.40
CA ILE A 94 -14.52 -1.91 -5.09
C ILE A 94 -15.65 -2.25 -4.11
N VAL A 95 -16.80 -1.57 -4.23
CA VAL A 95 -18.00 -1.77 -3.41
C VAL A 95 -18.55 -3.19 -3.50
N LYS A 96 -18.38 -3.84 -4.66
CA LYS A 96 -18.86 -5.20 -4.93
C LYS A 96 -17.73 -6.24 -4.87
N SER A 97 -16.53 -5.84 -4.46
CA SER A 97 -15.33 -6.68 -4.45
C SER A 97 -15.01 -7.23 -3.05
N ASP A 98 -14.14 -8.24 -2.99
CA ASP A 98 -13.64 -8.79 -1.73
C ASP A 98 -12.84 -7.73 -0.93
N PHE A 99 -12.35 -6.68 -1.59
CA PHE A 99 -11.66 -5.55 -0.97
C PHE A 99 -12.60 -4.60 -0.20
N TYR A 100 -13.92 -4.68 -0.41
CA TYR A 100 -14.89 -3.77 0.20
C TYR A 100 -14.77 -3.72 1.73
N LYS A 101 -14.64 -4.90 2.35
CA LYS A 101 -14.53 -5.02 3.82
C LYS A 101 -13.19 -4.51 4.34
N LEU A 102 -12.16 -4.54 3.51
CA LEU A 102 -10.79 -4.13 3.86
C LEU A 102 -10.62 -2.62 3.81
N ARG A 103 -11.34 -1.93 2.91
CA ARG A 103 -11.16 -0.48 2.66
C ARG A 103 -11.30 0.40 3.90
N ALA A 104 -12.08 -0.01 4.90
CA ALA A 104 -12.32 0.80 6.09
C ALA A 104 -11.20 0.68 7.14
N ARG A 105 -10.49 -0.46 7.18
CA ARG A 105 -9.59 -0.82 8.29
C ARG A 105 -8.16 -1.17 7.87
N HIS A 106 -7.95 -1.51 6.60
CA HIS A 106 -6.69 -2.03 6.08
C HIS A 106 -6.22 -1.23 4.86
N ARG A 107 -6.36 0.10 4.92
CA ARG A 107 -5.76 0.99 3.91
C ARG A 107 -4.25 1.02 4.09
N CYS A 108 -3.53 0.92 2.99
CA CYS A 108 -2.09 1.09 2.93
C CYS A 108 -1.71 1.81 1.63
N ALA A 109 -0.52 2.40 1.61
CA ALA A 109 0.08 2.99 0.43
C ALA A 109 1.34 2.19 0.06
N ALA A 110 1.39 1.67 -1.16
CA ALA A 110 2.59 1.00 -1.66
C ALA A 110 3.64 2.04 -2.08
N ILE A 111 4.88 1.89 -1.62
CA ILE A 111 5.98 2.77 -2.00
C ILE A 111 6.61 2.26 -3.29
N CYS A 112 6.71 3.12 -4.30
CA CYS A 112 7.39 2.82 -5.55
C CYS A 112 7.98 4.10 -6.16
N GLN A 113 8.92 3.94 -7.09
CA GLN A 113 9.48 5.07 -7.87
C GLN A 113 8.59 5.44 -9.08
N GLY A 114 7.70 4.54 -9.47
CA GLY A 114 6.86 4.63 -10.65
C GLY A 114 6.26 3.27 -11.00
N PHE A 115 5.48 3.22 -12.06
CA PHE A 115 4.87 1.98 -12.57
C PHE A 115 4.98 1.91 -14.10
N TYR A 116 4.98 0.69 -14.63
CA TYR A 116 5.03 0.43 -16.06
C TYR A 116 3.63 0.19 -16.62
N VAL A 117 3.37 0.74 -17.80
CA VAL A 117 2.16 0.46 -18.59
C VAL A 117 2.58 0.08 -20.00
N TRP A 118 2.03 -1.01 -20.50
CA TRP A 118 2.21 -1.40 -21.89
C TRP A 118 1.12 -0.74 -22.73
N ARG A 119 1.54 0.05 -23.72
CA ARG A 119 0.63 0.63 -24.70
C ARG A 119 0.34 -0.39 -25.78
N ASN A 120 -0.94 -0.62 -26.07
CA ASN A 120 -1.33 -1.45 -27.20
C ASN A 120 -0.95 -0.76 -28.51
N LYS A 121 -0.40 -1.52 -29.46
CA LYS A 121 -0.02 -1.02 -30.78
C LYS A 121 -1.26 -0.46 -31.49
N GLY A 122 -1.26 0.82 -31.83
CA GLY A 122 -2.33 1.47 -32.61
C GLY A 122 -3.24 2.44 -31.85
N GLN A 123 -3.10 2.62 -30.53
CA GLN A 123 -3.76 3.75 -29.84
C GLN A 123 -2.91 5.01 -30.01
N THR A 124 -3.44 6.09 -30.60
CA THR A 124 -2.88 7.46 -30.54
C THR A 124 -3.26 8.15 -29.22
N PRO A 125 -2.49 9.17 -28.76
CA PRO A 125 -2.74 9.86 -27.49
C PRO A 125 -4.14 10.47 -27.39
#